data_AF-A0A963I2A5-F1
#
_entry.id   AF-A0A963I2A5-F1
#
_cell.length_a   1.000
_cell.length_b   1.000
_cell.length_c   1.000
_cell.angle_alpha   90.00
_cell.angle_beta   90.00
_cell.angle_gamma   90.00
#
_symmetry.space_group_name_H-M   'P 1'
#
loop_
_entity.id
_entity.type
_entity.pdbx_description
1 polymer ?
#
loop_
_entity_poly.entity_id
_entity_poly.type
_entity_poly.pdbx_seq_one_letter_code
_entity_poly.pdbx_strand_id
1 'polypeptide(L)'
;SPYGSSGKVYIGCDLWHMRSLCMTEKPDFLIGNSYGKFIQRDTAHKGKEFEVPLIRMGFPIFDRHHLHRATTLGYEGAMQMLTTLVNAVLEQLDKETMAMGTTDYNYDLVR
;
A
#
# COMPACT_ATOMS: atom_id res chain seq x y z
N SER A 1 -9.27 16.50 12.32
CA SER A 1 -9.99 15.83 11.22
C SER A 1 -10.60 14.55 11.75
N PRO A 2 -11.89 14.25 11.48
CA PRO A 2 -12.53 13.00 11.92
C PRO A 2 -11.81 11.73 11.44
N TYR A 3 -11.18 11.79 10.25
CA TYR A 3 -10.40 10.68 9.66
C TYR A 3 -9.12 10.31 10.43
N GLY A 4 -8.71 11.11 11.41
CA GLY A 4 -7.50 10.85 12.23
C GLY A 4 -7.79 10.19 13.56
N SER A 5 -9.03 9.79 13.88
CA SER A 5 -9.41 9.28 15.20
C SER A 5 -8.66 8.00 15.59
N SER A 6 -8.35 7.14 14.63
CA SER A 6 -7.54 5.91 14.81
C SER A 6 -6.05 6.11 14.53
N GLY A 7 -5.62 7.32 14.15
CA GLY A 7 -4.24 7.61 13.78
C GLY A 7 -3.31 7.62 14.99
N LYS A 8 -2.19 6.89 14.89
CA LYS A 8 -1.14 6.84 15.92
C LYS A 8 0.20 7.30 15.33
N VAL A 9 0.97 8.05 16.11
CA VAL A 9 2.29 8.57 15.71
C VAL A 9 3.35 7.90 16.56
N TYR A 10 4.37 7.33 15.90
CA TYR A 10 5.49 6.65 16.54
C TYR A 10 6.81 7.34 16.16
N ILE A 11 7.58 7.75 17.16
CA ILE A 11 8.86 8.45 17.00
C ILE A 11 9.97 7.59 17.60
N GLY A 12 11.12 7.49 16.92
CA GLY A 12 12.25 6.67 17.36
C GLY A 12 12.07 5.16 17.13
N CYS A 13 11.00 4.76 16.43
CA CYS A 13 10.77 3.38 16.02
C CYS A 13 11.37 3.09 14.64
N ASP A 14 11.70 1.83 14.39
CA ASP A 14 12.20 1.34 13.11
C ASP A 14 11.13 0.56 12.32
N LEU A 15 11.53 0.01 11.16
CA LEU A 15 10.66 -0.79 10.31
C LEU A 15 10.31 -2.17 10.89
N TRP A 16 11.05 -2.66 11.88
CA TRP A 16 10.71 -3.90 12.59
C TRP A 16 9.54 -3.69 13.54
N HIS A 17 9.47 -2.51 14.18
CA HIS A 17 8.28 -2.09 14.92
C HIS A 17 7.09 -1.94 13.97
N MET A 18 7.28 -1.29 12.82
CA MET A 18 6.25 -1.16 11.78
C MET A 18 5.72 -2.52 11.31
N ARG A 19 6.58 -3.51 11.11
CA ARG A 19 6.18 -4.89 10.77
C ARG A 19 5.22 -5.47 11.80
N SER A 20 5.49 -5.25 13.08
CA SER A 20 4.64 -5.74 14.17
C SER A 20 3.28 -5.04 14.18
N LEU A 21 3.26 -3.73 13.90
CA LEU A 21 2.01 -2.97 13.74
C LEU A 21 1.18 -3.49 12.56
N CYS A 22 1.78 -3.69 11.37
CA CYS A 22 1.08 -4.24 10.22
C CYS A 22 0.47 -5.64 10.45
N MET A 23 1.01 -6.41 11.41
CA MET A 23 0.52 -7.74 11.76
C MET A 23 -0.57 -7.76 12.82
N THR A 24 -0.58 -6.77 13.71
CA THR A 24 -1.50 -6.66 14.86
C THR A 24 -2.69 -5.76 14.54
N GLU A 25 -2.43 -4.64 13.88
CA GLU A 25 -3.40 -3.66 13.41
C GLU A 25 -3.24 -3.54 11.89
N LYS A 26 -3.75 -4.54 11.14
CA LYS A 26 -3.59 -4.62 9.68
C LYS A 26 -4.17 -3.38 8.99
N PRO A 27 -3.34 -2.53 8.35
CA PRO A 27 -3.84 -1.53 7.42
C PRO A 27 -4.08 -2.15 6.04
N ASP A 28 -4.80 -1.44 5.16
CA ASP A 28 -5.02 -1.89 3.79
C ASP A 28 -3.74 -1.80 2.94
N PHE A 29 -2.98 -0.70 3.11
CA PHE A 29 -1.75 -0.45 2.36
C PHE A 29 -0.66 0.12 3.26
N LEU A 30 0.59 -0.12 2.86
CA LEU A 30 1.77 0.52 3.43
C LEU A 30 2.32 1.53 2.42
N ILE A 31 2.53 2.77 2.82
CA ILE A 31 3.22 3.77 2.00
C ILE A 31 4.66 3.91 2.49
N GLY A 32 5.63 3.69 1.62
CA GLY A 32 7.03 3.81 2.02
C GLY A 32 8.04 3.55 0.91
N ASN A 33 9.29 3.33 1.33
CA ASN A 33 10.42 3.10 0.44
C ASN A 33 10.65 1.59 0.16
N SER A 34 11.70 1.24 -0.59
CA SER A 34 11.95 -0.16 -0.99
C SER A 34 12.16 -1.12 0.18
N TYR A 35 12.49 -0.67 1.39
CA TYR A 35 12.62 -1.55 2.55
C TYR A 35 11.26 -2.16 2.97
N GLY A 36 10.15 -1.47 2.71
CA GLY A 36 8.80 -1.95 3.00
C GLY A 36 8.44 -3.25 2.27
N LYS A 37 9.16 -3.62 1.20
CA LYS A 37 8.90 -4.85 0.44
C LYS A 37 9.03 -6.11 1.31
N PHE A 38 9.90 -6.07 2.31
CA PHE A 38 10.11 -7.19 3.23
C PHE A 38 8.94 -7.33 4.19
N ILE A 39 8.32 -6.21 4.61
CA ILE A 39 7.11 -6.22 5.43
C ILE A 39 5.96 -6.83 4.63
N GLN A 40 5.76 -6.37 3.39
CA GLN A 40 4.74 -6.95 2.50
C GLN A 40 4.91 -8.47 2.37
N ARG A 41 6.13 -8.94 2.05
CA ARG A 41 6.44 -10.37 1.97
C ARG A 41 6.12 -11.11 3.26
N ASP A 42 6.53 -10.57 4.40
CA ASP A 42 6.31 -11.21 5.69
C ASP A 42 4.82 -11.30 6.05
N THR A 43 4.03 -10.26 5.75
CA THR A 43 2.58 -10.26 5.92
C THR A 43 1.88 -11.26 4.99
N ALA A 44 2.30 -11.33 3.73
CA ALA A 44 1.79 -12.31 2.77
C ALA A 44 2.10 -13.77 3.19
N HIS A 45 3.23 -14.01 3.86
CA HIS A 45 3.59 -15.33 4.36
C HIS A 45 2.63 -15.82 5.46
N LYS A 46 2.05 -14.92 6.26
CA LYS A 46 1.02 -15.28 7.26
C LYS A 46 -0.28 -15.75 6.59
N GLY A 47 -0.59 -15.21 5.42
CA GLY A 47 -1.75 -15.55 4.61
C GLY A 47 -2.06 -14.42 3.63
N LYS A 48 -2.66 -14.74 2.49
CA LYS A 48 -2.98 -13.74 1.45
C LYS A 48 -3.95 -12.66 1.98
N GLU A 49 -4.88 -13.05 2.85
CA GLU A 49 -5.80 -12.14 3.55
C GLU A 49 -5.12 -11.16 4.52
N PHE A 50 -3.90 -11.47 4.96
CA PHE A 50 -3.10 -10.62 5.84
C PHE A 50 -2.08 -9.78 5.09
N GLU A 51 -1.93 -9.95 3.77
CA GLU A 51 -0.99 -9.17 2.98
C GLU A 51 -1.29 -7.67 3.08
N VAL A 52 -0.23 -6.89 3.30
CA VAL A 52 -0.26 -5.43 3.27
C VAL A 52 0.59 -4.96 2.10
N PRO A 53 -0.02 -4.63 0.94
CA PRO A 53 0.72 -4.20 -0.24
C PRO A 53 1.47 -2.88 -0.02
N LEU A 54 2.69 -2.80 -0.57
CA LEU A 54 3.52 -1.58 -0.51
C LEU A 54 3.28 -0.66 -1.71
N ILE A 55 2.81 0.55 -1.42
CA ILE A 55 2.82 1.69 -2.33
C ILE A 55 4.15 2.45 -2.16
N ARG A 56 4.91 2.54 -3.24
CA ARG A 56 6.27 3.09 -3.22
C ARG A 56 6.26 4.61 -3.36
N MET A 57 6.36 5.30 -2.24
CA MET A 57 6.55 6.75 -2.17
C MET A 57 7.54 7.07 -1.05
N GLY A 58 8.56 7.86 -1.36
CA GLY A 58 9.64 8.21 -0.44
C GLY A 58 11.01 7.80 -0.98
N PHE A 59 11.96 7.58 -0.06
CA PHE A 59 13.36 7.32 -0.41
C PHE A 59 13.98 6.31 0.56
N PRO A 60 14.86 5.38 0.11
CA PRO A 60 15.25 5.11 -1.28
C PRO A 60 14.30 4.12 -2.00
N ILE A 61 14.07 4.35 -3.29
CA ILE A 61 13.36 3.39 -4.15
C ILE A 61 14.37 2.77 -5.12
N PHE A 62 14.82 1.54 -4.81
CA PHE A 62 15.83 0.82 -5.59
C PHE A 62 15.23 -0.22 -6.54
N ASP A 63 14.05 -0.74 -6.23
CA ASP A 63 13.44 -1.86 -6.95
C ASP A 63 12.46 -1.43 -8.06
N ARG A 64 12.40 -0.13 -8.38
CA ARG A 64 11.65 0.46 -9.48
C ARG A 64 12.47 1.55 -10.15
N HIS A 65 12.31 1.70 -11.45
CA HIS A 65 13.08 2.65 -12.24
C HIS A 65 12.31 3.96 -12.42
N HIS A 66 13.03 5.07 -12.50
CA HIS A 66 12.51 6.41 -12.83
C HIS A 66 11.51 7.05 -11.85
N LEU A 67 11.15 6.39 -10.75
CA LEU A 67 10.27 7.00 -9.73
C LEU A 67 10.90 8.20 -9.00
N HIS A 68 12.21 8.38 -9.09
CA HIS A 68 12.88 9.60 -8.63
C HIS A 68 12.48 10.87 -9.42
N ARG A 69 11.83 10.72 -10.59
CA ARG A 69 11.31 11.82 -11.39
C ARG A 69 9.90 12.25 -10.99
N ALA A 70 9.25 11.49 -10.11
CA ALA A 70 7.89 11.77 -9.66
C ALA A 70 7.87 12.99 -8.73
N THR A 71 6.73 13.69 -8.74
CA THR A 71 6.49 14.90 -7.96
C THR A 71 5.57 14.56 -6.79
N THR A 72 5.89 15.07 -5.60
CA THR A 72 5.04 14.91 -4.39
C THR A 72 4.59 16.25 -3.81
N LEU A 73 5.08 17.37 -4.36
CA LEU A 73 4.80 18.71 -3.89
C LEU A 73 3.78 19.43 -4.78
N GLY A 74 3.03 20.36 -4.19
CA GLY A 74 2.04 21.18 -4.89
C GLY A 74 0.87 20.39 -5.47
N TYR A 75 0.09 21.03 -6.33
CA TYR A 75 -1.08 20.41 -6.97
C TYR A 75 -0.69 19.26 -7.90
N GLU A 76 0.42 19.40 -8.62
CA GLU A 76 0.95 18.33 -9.49
C GLU A 76 1.24 17.07 -8.67
N GLY A 77 1.94 17.21 -7.53
CA GLY A 77 2.22 16.08 -6.65
C GLY A 77 0.96 15.49 -6.02
N ALA A 78 0.00 16.33 -5.64
CA ALA A 78 -1.29 15.86 -5.13
C ALA A 78 -2.05 15.00 -6.17
N MET A 79 -2.05 15.41 -7.44
CA MET A 79 -2.64 14.63 -8.54
C MET A 79 -1.92 13.29 -8.70
N GLN A 80 -0.59 13.29 -8.74
CA GLN A 80 0.19 12.05 -8.88
C GLN A 80 -0.01 11.08 -7.70
N MET A 81 -0.05 11.60 -6.48
CA MET A 81 -0.30 10.79 -5.29
C MET A 81 -1.71 10.20 -5.32
N LEU A 82 -2.73 11.01 -5.61
CA LEU A 82 -4.12 10.55 -5.69
C LEU A 82 -4.28 9.44 -6.74
N THR A 83 -3.75 9.65 -7.95
CA THR A 83 -3.78 8.65 -9.02
C THR A 83 -3.08 7.36 -8.61
N THR A 84 -1.94 7.46 -7.91
CA THR A 84 -1.19 6.28 -7.44
C THR A 84 -1.98 5.51 -6.38
N LEU A 85 -2.62 6.19 -5.43
CA LEU A 85 -3.39 5.57 -4.36
C LEU A 85 -4.64 4.86 -4.89
N VAL A 86 -5.45 5.54 -5.71
CA VAL A 86 -6.69 4.94 -6.23
C VAL A 86 -6.40 3.73 -7.12
N ASN A 87 -5.40 3.82 -8.01
CA ASN A 87 -5.05 2.69 -8.87
C ASN A 87 -4.48 1.50 -8.08
N ALA A 88 -3.76 1.74 -6.98
CA ALA A 88 -3.29 0.66 -6.11
C ALA A 88 -4.47 -0.09 -5.43
N VAL A 89 -5.52 0.65 -5.02
CA VAL A 89 -6.75 0.05 -4.49
C VAL A 89 -7.45 -0.79 -5.55
N LEU A 90 -7.59 -0.27 -6.77
CA LEU A 90 -8.24 -0.98 -7.88
C LEU A 90 -7.44 -2.24 -8.29
N GLU A 91 -6.12 -2.16 -8.37
CA GLU A 91 -5.26 -3.31 -8.69
C GLU A 91 -5.40 -4.42 -7.63
N GLN A 92 -5.50 -4.04 -6.34
CA GLN A 92 -5.71 -5.01 -5.27
C GLN A 92 -7.11 -5.64 -5.34
N LEU A 93 -8.13 -4.84 -5.61
CA LEU A 93 -9.51 -5.33 -5.76
C LEU A 93 -9.63 -6.30 -6.94
N ASP A 94 -9.02 -6.00 -8.09
CA ASP A 94 -8.96 -6.93 -9.23
C ASP A 94 -8.28 -8.25 -8.86
N LYS A 95 -7.18 -8.22 -8.09
CA LYS A 95 -6.50 -9.44 -7.62
C LYS A 95 -7.33 -10.27 -6.67
N GLU A 96 -8.24 -9.64 -5.93
CA GLU A 96 -9.17 -10.30 -5.01
C GLU A 96 -10.38 -10.86 -5.75
N THR A 97 -10.81 -10.25 -6.85
CA THR A 97 -11.99 -10.69 -7.60
C THR A 97 -11.69 -11.51 -8.85
N MET A 98 -10.43 -11.69 -9.26
CA MET A 98 -10.07 -12.42 -10.50
C MET A 98 -10.32 -13.95 -10.52
N ALA A 99 -10.73 -14.58 -9.41
CA ALA A 99 -10.89 -16.04 -9.37
C ALA A 99 -12.23 -16.48 -10.01
N MET A 100 -12.12 -17.22 -11.11
CA MET A 100 -13.26 -17.68 -11.93
C MET A 100 -14.25 -18.55 -11.14
N GLY A 101 -15.54 -18.25 -11.27
CA GLY A 101 -16.63 -19.01 -10.63
C GLY A 101 -16.66 -18.92 -9.11
N THR A 102 -15.88 -18.02 -8.50
CA THR A 102 -15.82 -17.86 -7.03
C THR A 102 -15.96 -16.40 -6.62
N THR A 103 -15.10 -15.51 -7.13
CA THR A 103 -15.08 -14.07 -6.77
C THR A 103 -15.29 -13.14 -7.96
N ASP A 104 -15.31 -13.69 -9.17
CA ASP A 104 -15.42 -12.97 -10.46
C ASP A 104 -16.78 -12.31 -10.69
N TYR A 105 -17.77 -12.57 -9.85
CA TYR A 105 -19.04 -11.85 -9.84
C TYR A 105 -18.88 -10.34 -9.59
N ASN A 106 -17.75 -9.90 -9.02
CA ASN A 106 -17.40 -8.49 -8.76
C ASN A 106 -16.12 -8.07 -9.51
N TYR A 107 -15.82 -8.75 -10.62
CA TYR A 107 -14.74 -8.41 -11.54
C TYR A 107 -15.29 -7.53 -12.68
N ASP A 108 -15.61 -6.30 -12.33
CA ASP A 108 -16.33 -5.36 -13.21
C ASP A 108 -15.43 -4.77 -14.31
N LEU A 109 -16.03 -4.49 -15.46
CA LEU A 109 -15.36 -3.79 -16.57
C LEU A 109 -15.15 -2.30 -16.28
N VAL A 110 -16.05 -1.68 -15.51
CA VAL A 110 -16.03 -0.27 -15.13
C VAL A 110 -16.02 -0.18 -13.62
N ARG A 111 -15.13 0.63 -13.06
CA ARG A 111 -14.95 0.83 -11.62
C ARG A 111 -15.05 2.31 -11.26
#